data_AF-A0AAV0R9N0-F1
#
_entry.id   AF-A0AAV0R9N0-F1
#
_cell.length_a   1.000
_cell.length_b   1.000
_cell.length_c   1.000
_cell.angle_alpha   90.00
_cell.angle_beta   90.00
_cell.angle_gamma   90.00
#
_symmetry.space_group_name_H-M   'P 1'
#
loop_
_entity.id
_entity.type
_entity.pdbx_description
1 polymer ?
#
loop_
_entity_poly.entity_id
_entity_poly.type
_entity_poly.pdbx_seq_one_letter_code
_entity_poly.pdbx_strand_id
1 'polypeptide(L)'
;FKYHWSSALHYIDNPDKLFSYSYNRDCKDEKGEKGRCVDGAIQNYTTQLLTYKSDQSSKSGFRLTEALLFLSHLMGDIHQPLHVGFTSDKGGNTINIHWYKTKTVLHHAWDDNII
;
A
#
# COMPACT_ATOMS: atom_id res chain seq x y z
N PHE A 1 -2.64 -14.01 8.31
CA PHE A 1 -3.12 -12.61 8.30
C PHE A 1 -4.50 -12.54 8.94
N LYS A 2 -4.72 -11.59 9.86
CA LYS A 2 -6.04 -11.42 10.52
C LYS A 2 -7.05 -10.69 9.62
N TYR A 3 -6.58 -9.81 8.73
CA TYR A 3 -7.39 -9.01 7.82
C TYR A 3 -6.97 -9.22 6.37
N HIS A 4 -7.47 -10.27 5.72
CA HIS A 4 -7.11 -10.58 4.33
C HIS A 4 -7.43 -9.45 3.35
N TRP A 5 -8.50 -8.71 3.61
CA TRP A 5 -8.95 -7.59 2.79
C TRP A 5 -7.95 -6.42 2.75
N SER A 6 -7.00 -6.34 3.70
CA SER A 6 -6.04 -5.24 3.76
C SER A 6 -4.82 -5.46 2.86
N SER A 7 -4.60 -6.67 2.34
CA SER A 7 -3.35 -6.99 1.61
C SER A 7 -3.09 -6.07 0.42
N ALA A 8 -4.10 -5.78 -0.40
CA ALA A 8 -3.97 -4.91 -1.56
C ALA A 8 -3.78 -3.43 -1.19
N LEU A 9 -3.98 -3.06 0.07
CA LEU A 9 -3.85 -1.68 0.52
C LEU A 9 -2.38 -1.26 0.71
N HIS A 10 -1.42 -2.17 0.62
CA HIS A 10 -0.01 -1.89 0.88
C HIS A 10 0.76 -1.46 -0.37
N TYR A 11 0.16 -1.52 -1.56
CA TYR A 11 0.85 -1.25 -2.81
C TYR A 11 -0.08 -0.66 -3.88
N ILE A 12 0.51 -0.28 -5.01
CA ILE A 12 -0.13 0.08 -6.27
C ILE A 12 0.57 -0.71 -7.37
N ASP A 13 -0.23 -1.40 -8.19
CA ASP A 13 0.24 -2.09 -9.38
C ASP A 13 0.12 -1.18 -10.61
N ASN A 14 1.24 -0.67 -11.09
CA ASN A 14 1.29 0.14 -12.32
C ASN A 14 1.51 -0.75 -13.55
N PRO A 15 0.89 -0.40 -14.70
CA PRO A 15 1.16 -1.07 -15.96
C PRO A 15 2.64 -1.05 -16.31
N ASP A 16 3.13 -2.17 -16.83
CA ASP A 16 4.53 -2.33 -17.23
C ASP A 16 4.98 -1.24 -18.21
N LYS A 17 6.21 -0.75 -18.01
CA LYS A 17 6.85 0.29 -18.83
C LYS A 17 6.10 1.62 -18.86
N LEU A 18 5.09 1.77 -18.02
CA LEU A 18 4.40 3.03 -17.80
C LEU A 18 4.95 3.67 -16.53
N PHE A 19 5.81 4.67 -16.70
CA PHE A 19 6.47 5.38 -15.61
C PHE A 19 5.60 6.49 -15.00
N SER A 20 4.28 6.30 -15.02
CA SER A 20 3.32 7.25 -14.49
C SER A 20 2.20 6.55 -13.75
N TYR A 21 1.77 7.16 -12.65
CA TYR A 21 0.64 6.72 -11.85
C TYR A 21 -0.62 7.52 -12.23
N SER A 22 -1.76 6.83 -12.30
CA SER A 22 -3.08 7.44 -12.44
C SER A 22 -4.08 6.71 -11.54
N TYR A 23 -4.63 7.43 -10.56
CA TYR A 23 -5.57 6.88 -9.57
C TYR A 23 -6.69 6.04 -10.20
N ASN A 24 -7.36 6.56 -11.23
CA ASN A 24 -8.49 5.90 -11.86
C ASN A 24 -8.13 4.59 -12.58
N ARG A 25 -6.87 4.45 -13.01
CA ARG A 25 -6.37 3.29 -13.76
C ARG A 25 -5.76 2.26 -12.82
N ASP A 26 -4.98 2.73 -11.84
CA ASP A 26 -4.03 1.91 -11.07
C ASP A 26 -4.51 1.64 -9.65
N CYS A 27 -5.32 2.50 -9.05
CA CYS A 27 -5.79 2.30 -7.67
C CYS A 27 -6.98 1.32 -7.62
N LYS A 28 -6.68 0.03 -7.69
CA LYS A 28 -7.63 -1.08 -7.61
C LYS A 28 -6.92 -2.35 -7.14
N ASP A 29 -7.66 -3.32 -6.62
CA ASP A 29 -7.10 -4.64 -6.30
C ASP A 29 -7.06 -5.57 -7.54
N GLU A 30 -6.59 -6.81 -7.34
CA GLU A 30 -6.54 -7.85 -8.38
C GLU A 30 -7.92 -8.18 -8.99
N LYS A 31 -9.02 -7.90 -8.28
CA LYS A 31 -10.40 -8.10 -8.76
C LYS A 31 -10.94 -6.87 -9.49
N GLY A 32 -10.19 -5.77 -9.53
CA GLY A 32 -10.59 -4.51 -10.11
C GLY A 32 -11.49 -3.65 -9.23
N GLU A 33 -11.59 -3.96 -7.92
CA GLU A 33 -12.32 -3.12 -6.96
C GLU A 33 -11.55 -1.79 -6.79
N LYS A 34 -12.13 -0.70 -7.29
CA LYS A 34 -11.52 0.64 -7.25
C LYS A 34 -11.29 1.14 -5.82
N GLY A 35 -10.21 1.90 -5.63
CA GLY A 35 -9.85 2.48 -4.33
C GLY A 35 -9.14 1.51 -3.39
N ARG A 36 -8.96 0.24 -3.79
CA ARG A 36 -8.23 -0.77 -3.00
C ARG A 36 -6.76 -0.81 -3.37
N CYS A 37 -6.07 0.28 -3.05
CA CYS A 37 -4.63 0.42 -3.16
C CYS A 37 -4.12 1.29 -2.00
N VAL A 38 -2.81 1.51 -1.89
CA VAL A 38 -2.24 2.35 -0.81
C VAL A 38 -2.73 3.80 -0.82
N ASP A 39 -2.86 4.44 -1.99
CA ASP A 39 -3.39 5.81 -2.10
C ASP A 39 -4.85 5.89 -1.61
N GLY A 40 -5.72 5.01 -2.13
CA GLY A 40 -7.12 4.95 -1.70
C GLY A 40 -7.28 4.65 -0.21
N ALA A 41 -6.42 3.80 0.35
CA ALA A 41 -6.41 3.50 1.77
C ALA A 41 -5.96 4.70 2.62
N ILE A 42 -4.94 5.45 2.20
CA ILE A 42 -4.52 6.70 2.85
C ILE A 42 -5.68 7.70 2.88
N GLN A 43 -6.37 7.90 1.75
CA GLN A 43 -7.54 8.80 1.69
C GLN A 43 -8.66 8.34 2.63
N ASN A 44 -8.96 7.04 2.66
CA ASN A 44 -9.97 6.44 3.51
C ASN A 44 -9.65 6.65 5.00
N TYR A 45 -8.47 6.21 5.46
CA TYR A 45 -8.12 6.31 6.88
C TYR A 45 -7.88 7.75 7.34
N THR A 46 -7.42 8.63 6.46
CA THR A 46 -7.39 10.07 6.73
C THR A 46 -8.80 10.59 6.98
N THR A 47 -9.76 10.26 6.11
CA THR A 47 -11.17 10.67 6.27
C THR A 47 -11.80 10.12 7.55
N GLN A 48 -11.49 8.88 7.92
CA GLN A 48 -11.94 8.31 9.20
C GLN A 48 -11.38 9.11 10.39
N LEU A 49 -10.09 9.46 10.38
CA LEU A 49 -9.45 10.20 11.46
C LEU A 49 -9.90 11.66 11.55
N LEU A 50 -10.38 12.27 10.46
CA LEU A 50 -11.03 13.59 10.52
C LEU A 50 -12.29 13.59 11.40
N THR A 51 -12.90 12.43 11.65
CA THR A 51 -14.03 12.31 12.58
C THR A 51 -13.60 12.30 14.05
N TYR A 52 -12.30 12.20 14.35
CA TYR A 52 -11.80 12.21 15.73
C TYR A 52 -12.18 13.52 16.43
N LYS A 53 -12.75 13.40 17.64
CA LYS A 53 -13.29 14.52 18.46
C LYS A 53 -14.48 15.28 17.85
N SER A 54 -15.08 14.81 16.76
CA SER A 54 -16.38 15.33 16.30
C SER A 54 -17.53 14.55 16.94
N ASP A 55 -18.73 15.13 16.92
CA ASP A 55 -19.99 14.44 17.32
C ASP A 55 -20.30 13.21 16.46
N GLN A 56 -19.55 13.01 15.36
CA GLN A 56 -19.64 11.84 14.49
C GLN A 56 -18.71 10.69 14.93
N SER A 57 -17.71 10.94 15.79
CA SER A 57 -16.76 9.91 16.26
C SER A 57 -17.45 8.71 16.92
N SER A 58 -18.52 8.96 17.67
CA SER A 58 -19.33 7.93 18.34
C SER A 58 -20.38 7.28 17.43
N LYS A 59 -20.67 7.88 16.26
CA LYS A 59 -21.69 7.41 15.31
C LYS A 59 -21.12 6.63 14.13
N SER A 60 -19.85 6.85 13.77
CA SER A 60 -19.26 6.30 12.55
C SER A 60 -18.95 4.81 12.63
N GLY A 61 -18.87 4.22 13.83
CA GLY A 61 -18.52 2.81 14.02
C GLY A 61 -17.06 2.47 13.67
N PHE A 62 -16.23 3.47 13.32
CA PHE A 62 -14.83 3.25 12.96
C PHE A 62 -13.97 2.97 14.19
N ARG A 63 -13.07 2.01 14.05
CA ARG A 63 -12.04 1.73 15.05
C ARG A 63 -10.86 2.67 14.78
N LEU A 64 -10.94 3.89 15.30
CA LEU A 64 -9.97 4.97 15.01
C LEU A 64 -8.51 4.60 15.37
N THR A 65 -8.29 3.72 16.35
CA THR A 65 -6.96 3.16 16.62
C THR A 65 -6.42 2.35 15.43
N GLU A 66 -7.27 1.53 14.78
CA GLU A 66 -6.87 0.81 13.57
C GLU A 66 -6.62 1.78 12.41
N ALA A 67 -7.48 2.81 12.26
CA ALA A 67 -7.28 3.84 11.24
C ALA A 67 -5.93 4.57 11.39
N LEU A 68 -5.54 4.90 12.62
CA LEU A 68 -4.24 5.51 12.91
C LEU A 68 -3.08 4.57 12.54
N LEU A 69 -3.14 3.30 12.98
CA LEU A 69 -2.09 2.32 12.68
C LEU A 69 -1.95 2.07 11.17
N PHE A 70 -3.07 1.92 10.47
CA PHE A 70 -3.05 1.78 9.01
C PHE A 70 -2.48 3.03 8.35
N LEU A 71 -2.97 4.23 8.69
CA LEU A 71 -2.47 5.44 8.06
C LEU A 71 -0.96 5.61 8.25
N SER A 72 -0.44 5.41 9.47
CA SER A 72 0.99 5.52 9.75
C SER A 72 1.83 4.51 8.95
N HIS A 73 1.38 3.27 8.85
CA HIS A 73 2.08 2.22 8.10
C HIS A 73 2.05 2.49 6.60
N LEU A 74 0.86 2.80 6.05
CA LEU A 74 0.64 3.00 4.62
C LEU A 74 1.33 4.27 4.09
N MET A 75 1.50 5.28 4.95
CA MET A 75 2.34 6.44 4.62
C MET A 75 3.82 6.04 4.44
N GLY A 76 4.30 5.01 5.13
CA GLY A 76 5.63 4.43 4.86
C GLY A 76 5.65 3.69 3.52
N ASP A 77 4.70 2.77 3.34
CA ASP A 77 4.57 1.94 2.14
C ASP A 77 4.52 2.77 0.85
N ILE A 78 3.71 3.84 0.78
CA ILE A 78 3.62 4.65 -0.43
C ILE A 78 4.92 5.36 -0.80
N HIS A 79 5.84 5.55 0.15
CA HIS A 79 7.16 6.14 -0.08
C HIS A 79 8.23 5.10 -0.44
N GLN A 80 7.96 3.80 -0.26
CA GLN A 80 8.81 2.71 -0.73
C GLN A 80 8.64 2.60 -2.26
N PRO A 81 9.65 2.91 -3.09
CA PRO A 81 9.47 2.98 -4.54
C PRO A 81 8.89 1.73 -5.21
N LEU A 82 9.20 0.55 -4.70
CA LEU A 82 8.72 -0.73 -5.23
C LEU A 82 7.33 -1.15 -4.72
N HIS A 83 6.76 -0.42 -3.76
CA HIS A 83 5.32 -0.51 -3.45
C HIS A 83 4.46 0.24 -4.48
N VAL A 84 5.06 1.05 -5.36
CA VAL A 84 4.41 1.66 -6.53
C VAL A 84 5.14 1.18 -7.79
N GLY A 85 5.16 -0.15 -7.96
CA GLY A 85 5.96 -0.85 -8.95
C GLY A 85 5.14 -1.43 -10.11
N PHE A 86 5.79 -2.25 -10.93
CA PHE A 86 5.13 -2.90 -12.06
C PHE A 86 4.30 -4.12 -11.64
N THR A 87 3.16 -4.30 -12.31
CA THR A 87 2.28 -5.44 -12.06
C THR A 87 2.97 -6.76 -12.40
N SER A 88 3.71 -6.85 -13.52
CA SER A 88 4.27 -8.13 -13.97
C SER A 88 5.36 -8.69 -13.07
N ASP A 89 6.11 -7.81 -12.39
CA ASP A 89 7.17 -8.21 -11.47
C ASP A 89 6.76 -8.18 -9.99
N LYS A 90 5.49 -7.86 -9.72
CA LYS A 90 4.91 -7.72 -8.37
C LYS A 90 5.71 -6.73 -7.52
N GLY A 91 6.02 -5.56 -8.08
CA GLY A 91 6.89 -4.59 -7.42
C GLY A 91 8.30 -5.14 -7.17
N GLY A 92 8.84 -5.93 -8.11
CA GLY A 92 10.16 -6.56 -7.97
C GLY A 92 10.23 -7.79 -7.06
N ASN A 93 9.11 -8.32 -6.56
CA ASN A 93 9.09 -9.57 -5.78
C ASN A 93 9.44 -10.81 -6.62
N THR A 94 9.27 -10.77 -7.94
CA THR A 94 9.67 -11.88 -8.83
C THR A 94 11.08 -11.72 -9.40
N ILE A 95 11.76 -10.63 -9.08
CA ILE A 95 13.13 -10.33 -9.54
C ILE A 95 14.11 -10.85 -8.50
N ASN A 96 14.64 -12.06 -8.73
CA ASN A 96 15.66 -12.65 -7.87
C ASN A 96 17.02 -11.98 -8.08
N ILE A 97 17.67 -11.58 -6.99
CA ILE A 97 19.00 -10.96 -6.99
C ILE A 97 19.92 -11.58 -5.93
N HIS A 98 21.19 -11.19 -5.94
CA HIS A 98 22.09 -11.39 -4.81
C HIS A 98 22.36 -10.03 -4.18
N TRP A 99 22.00 -9.87 -2.90
CA TRP A 99 22.46 -8.75 -2.08
C TRP A 99 23.77 -9.16 -1.42
N TYR A 100 24.89 -8.69 -1.98
CA TYR A 100 26.23 -9.19 -1.68
C TYR A 100 26.32 -10.72 -1.82
N LYS A 101 26.46 -11.43 -0.69
CA LYS A 101 26.62 -12.88 -0.64
C LYS A 101 25.30 -13.63 -0.39
N THR A 102 24.20 -12.90 -0.14
CA THR A 102 22.91 -13.48 0.25
C THR A 102 21.91 -13.36 -0.91
N LYS A 103 21.16 -14.44 -1.18
CA LYS A 103 20.05 -14.41 -2.14
C LYS A 103 18.86 -13.67 -1.53
N THR A 104 18.25 -12.78 -2.31
CA THR A 104 17.03 -12.05 -1.95
C THR A 104 16.24 -11.70 -3.21
N VAL A 105 15.10 -11.03 -3.07
CA VAL A 105 14.36 -10.44 -4.19
C VAL A 105 14.54 -8.92 -4.19
N LEU A 106 14.38 -8.29 -5.35
CA LEU A 106 14.60 -6.85 -5.50
C LEU A 106 13.72 -6.04 -4.53
N HIS A 107 12.47 -6.44 -4.35
CA HIS A 107 11.55 -5.79 -3.40
C HIS A 107 12.11 -5.74 -1.97
N HIS A 108 12.49 -6.90 -1.44
CA HIS A 108 13.06 -7.03 -0.09
C HIS A 108 14.37 -6.26 0.07
N ALA A 109 15.15 -6.11 -1.01
CA ALA A 109 16.36 -5.31 -0.94
C ALA A 109 16.06 -3.83 -0.64
N TRP A 110 14.96 -3.30 -1.19
CA TRP A 110 14.48 -1.95 -0.91
C TRP A 110 13.77 -1.83 0.43
N ASP A 111 12.99 -2.83 0.84
CA ASP A 111 12.30 -2.83 2.13
C ASP A 111 13.28 -2.77 3.29
N ASP A 112 14.28 -3.66 3.27
CA ASP A 112 15.05 -3.98 4.47
C ASP A 112 16.57 -3.96 4.27
N ASN A 113 17.10 -4.41 3.12
CA ASN A 113 18.54 -4.66 3.03
C ASN A 113 19.40 -3.40 2.85
N ILE A 114 18.85 -2.31 2.31
CA ILE A 114 19.57 -1.04 2.11
C ILE A 114 19.75 -0.26 3.43
N ILE A 115 18.81 -0.41 4.37
CA ILE A 115 18.76 0.33 5.65
C ILE A 115 19.76 -0.27 6.64
#